data_AF-A0A9D8I4R0-F1
#
_entry.id   AF-A0A9D8I4R0-F1
#
_cell.length_a   1.000
_cell.length_b   1.000
_cell.length_c   1.000
_cell.angle_alpha   90.00
_cell.angle_beta   90.00
_cell.angle_gamma   90.00
#
_symmetry.space_group_name_H-M   'P 1'
#
loop_
_entity.id
_entity.type
_entity.pdbx_description
1 polymer ?
#
loop_
_entity_poly.entity_id
_entity_poly.type
_entity_poly.pdbx_seq_one_letter_code
_entity_poly.pdbx_strand_id
1 'polypeptide(L)'
;MTGHSIGVAVGVAIALSSCAPTTYETSATSTVAIPVTTLPTGPASDLLPRLSASMLSLSSYIGPNSSGTTTSGKEKVLAEIEALWNAAETEVTSLSPESAESIGRMVDLARTAVERNRPADADKAAKFAGTVIDELLD
;
A
#
# COMPACT_ATOMS: atom_id res chain seq x y z
N MET A 1 13.26 -44.42 53.73
CA MET A 1 14.01 -45.67 53.46
C MET A 1 14.65 -45.48 52.09
N THR A 2 15.90 -45.01 52.05
CA THR A 2 17.12 -45.81 51.74
C THR A 2 17.02 -46.50 50.37
N GLY A 3 17.94 -46.31 49.41
CA GLY A 3 19.37 -46.07 49.60
C GLY A 3 20.12 -45.49 48.39
N HIS A 4 21.36 -45.15 48.72
CA HIS A 4 22.44 -44.57 47.93
C HIS A 4 23.22 -45.63 47.13
N SER A 5 23.94 -45.20 46.10
CA SER A 5 25.37 -45.50 45.82
C SER A 5 25.72 -44.82 44.48
N ILE A 6 26.34 -43.62 44.45
CA ILE A 6 27.78 -43.30 44.56
C ILE A 6 28.64 -43.99 43.49
N GLY A 7 29.10 -43.20 42.52
CA GLY A 7 30.22 -43.51 41.64
C GLY A 7 30.96 -42.22 41.30
N VAL A 8 31.97 -41.89 42.11
CA VAL A 8 32.89 -40.77 41.91
C VAL A 8 34.01 -41.24 40.97
N ALA A 9 34.28 -40.50 39.90
CA ALA A 9 35.53 -40.58 39.17
C ALA A 9 36.09 -39.16 38.98
N VAL A 10 37.21 -38.95 39.66
CA VAL A 10 38.08 -37.77 39.66
C VAL A 10 38.85 -37.70 38.34
N GLY A 11 39.08 -36.49 37.81
CA GLY A 11 40.35 -36.25 37.12
C GLY A 11 40.43 -35.07 36.15
N VAL A 12 41.30 -34.14 36.53
CA VAL A 12 42.20 -33.33 35.69
C VAL A 12 41.71 -31.95 35.26
N ALA A 13 42.23 -30.94 35.97
CA ALA A 13 42.30 -29.56 35.55
C ALA A 13 43.47 -29.36 34.57
N ILE A 14 43.22 -28.63 33.47
CA ILE A 14 44.26 -27.97 32.68
C ILE A 14 43.85 -26.51 32.53
N ALA A 15 44.60 -25.62 33.16
CA ALA A 15 44.50 -24.18 32.95
C ALA A 15 45.37 -23.79 31.76
N LEU A 16 44.82 -23.01 30.82
CA LEU A 16 45.60 -22.21 29.89
C LEU A 16 45.00 -20.81 29.83
N SER A 17 45.81 -19.86 30.28
CA SER A 17 45.69 -18.42 30.10
C SER A 17 45.90 -18.06 28.62
N SER A 18 45.07 -17.20 28.06
CA SER A 18 45.49 -16.33 26.96
C SER A 18 44.61 -15.08 26.87
N CYS A 19 45.29 -13.95 26.72
CA CYS A 19 44.77 -12.60 26.56
C CYS A 19 44.17 -12.36 25.17
N ALA A 20 43.38 -11.28 25.07
CA ALA A 20 42.51 -10.83 23.97
C ALA A 20 43.17 -10.62 22.58
N PRO A 21 42.38 -10.39 21.51
CA PRO A 21 41.93 -9.03 21.23
C PRO A 21 40.44 -8.90 20.84
N THR A 22 39.89 -7.72 21.10
CA THR A 22 38.66 -7.23 20.46
C THR A 22 38.87 -7.15 18.96
N THR A 23 38.25 -8.04 18.20
CA THR A 23 38.14 -7.86 16.74
C THR A 23 36.77 -7.26 16.46
N TYR A 24 36.76 -5.93 16.34
CA TYR A 24 35.76 -5.24 15.53
C TYR A 24 36.05 -5.63 14.08
N GLU A 25 35.20 -6.43 13.45
CA GLU A 25 35.23 -6.58 11.99
C GLU A 25 33.86 -6.24 11.42
N THR A 26 33.88 -5.20 10.59
CA THR A 26 32.92 -4.88 9.54
C THR A 26 31.48 -4.70 9.99
N SER A 27 31.13 -3.43 10.22
CA SER A 27 29.78 -2.93 9.97
C SER A 27 29.30 -3.46 8.62
N ALA A 28 28.46 -4.49 8.64
CA ALA A 28 27.49 -4.68 7.57
C ALA A 28 26.53 -3.51 7.66
N THR A 29 26.87 -2.39 7.00
CA THR A 29 25.90 -1.34 6.73
C THR A 29 24.91 -1.90 5.73
N SER A 30 23.95 -2.66 6.22
CA SER A 30 22.72 -2.95 5.51
C SER A 30 21.97 -1.63 5.37
N THR A 31 22.24 -0.92 4.27
CA THR A 31 21.39 0.19 3.85
C THR A 31 20.02 -0.39 3.52
N VAL A 32 19.12 -0.34 4.51
CA VAL A 32 17.69 -0.54 4.29
C VAL A 32 17.27 0.58 3.34
N ALA A 33 16.96 0.23 2.10
CA ALA A 33 16.33 1.15 1.17
C ALA A 33 14.96 1.52 1.75
N ILE A 34 14.87 2.73 2.30
CA ILE A 34 13.62 3.29 2.78
C ILE A 34 12.71 3.47 1.57
N PRO A 35 11.51 2.87 1.53
CA PRO A 35 10.60 3.09 0.42
C PRO A 35 10.19 4.56 0.41
N VAL A 36 10.60 5.29 -0.62
CA VAL A 36 10.12 6.65 -0.86
C VAL A 36 8.78 6.56 -1.57
N THR A 37 7.70 6.93 -0.88
CA THR A 37 6.39 7.13 -1.51
C THR A 37 6.39 8.52 -2.12
N THR A 38 6.42 8.61 -3.44
CA THR A 38 6.27 9.88 -4.16
C THR A 38 4.80 10.21 -4.31
N LEU A 39 4.36 11.34 -3.73
CA LEU A 39 3.01 11.86 -3.96
C LEU A 39 2.88 12.30 -5.44
N PRO A 40 1.77 12.04 -6.13
CA PRO A 40 1.55 12.56 -7.47
C PRO A 40 1.59 14.10 -7.45
N THR A 41 2.11 14.67 -8.54
CA THR A 41 2.21 16.11 -8.77
C THR A 41 2.12 16.33 -10.28
N GLY A 42 1.52 17.46 -10.67
CA GLY A 42 1.28 17.81 -12.06
C GLY A 42 -0.06 18.56 -12.21
N PRO A 43 -0.37 19.03 -13.43
CA PRO A 43 -1.66 19.65 -13.71
C PRO A 43 -2.79 18.62 -13.70
N ALA A 44 -4.02 19.07 -13.47
CA ALA A 44 -5.22 18.22 -13.50
C ALA A 44 -5.36 17.47 -14.84
N SER A 45 -4.95 18.07 -15.97
CA SER A 45 -4.94 17.43 -17.29
C SER A 45 -4.12 16.13 -17.35
N ASP A 46 -3.09 16.00 -16.51
CA ASP A 46 -2.23 14.81 -16.47
C ASP A 46 -2.66 13.84 -15.35
N LEU A 47 -3.20 14.38 -14.26
CA LEU A 47 -3.61 13.61 -13.08
C LEU A 47 -4.96 12.92 -13.27
N LEU A 48 -5.94 13.58 -13.89
CA LEU A 48 -7.30 13.06 -14.06
C LEU A 48 -7.37 11.82 -14.98
N PRO A 49 -6.64 11.74 -16.11
CA PRO A 49 -6.60 10.51 -16.90
C PRO A 49 -6.03 9.32 -16.11
N ARG A 50 -5.03 9.57 -15.25
CA ARG A 50 -4.48 8.55 -14.35
C ARG A 50 -5.48 8.14 -13.28
N LEU A 51 -6.21 9.09 -12.70
CA LEU A 51 -7.28 8.82 -11.74
C LEU A 51 -8.33 7.88 -12.35
N SER A 52 -8.80 8.22 -13.56
CA SER A 52 -9.77 7.41 -14.32
C SER A 52 -9.27 5.98 -14.55
N ALA A 53 -8.02 5.83 -15.00
CA ALA A 53 -7.40 4.52 -15.20
C ALA A 53 -7.32 3.68 -13.91
N SER A 54 -6.93 4.30 -12.79
CA SER A 54 -6.88 3.63 -11.49
C SER A 54 -8.27 3.20 -11.02
N MET A 55 -9.28 4.05 -11.17
CA MET A 55 -10.68 3.72 -10.84
C MET A 55 -11.22 2.57 -11.70
N LEU A 56 -10.94 2.56 -13.00
CA LEU A 56 -11.32 1.46 -13.90
C LEU A 56 -10.71 0.11 -13.48
N SER A 57 -9.51 0.13 -12.92
CA SER A 57 -8.84 -1.11 -12.49
C SER A 57 -9.36 -1.65 -11.16
N LEU A 58 -9.90 -0.79 -10.29
CA LEU A 58 -10.17 -1.08 -8.89
C LEU A 58 -11.08 -2.31 -8.67
N SER A 59 -12.14 -2.46 -9.46
CA SER A 59 -13.10 -3.55 -9.30
C SER A 59 -12.48 -4.94 -9.43
N SER A 60 -11.40 -5.08 -10.22
CA SER A 60 -10.67 -6.34 -10.36
C SER A 60 -9.95 -6.79 -9.06
N TYR A 61 -9.67 -5.84 -8.17
CA TYR A 61 -9.04 -6.09 -6.87
C TYR A 61 -10.06 -6.32 -5.75
N ILE A 62 -11.35 -6.16 -6.02
CA ILE A 62 -12.44 -6.33 -5.05
C ILE A 62 -13.16 -7.66 -5.32
N GLY A 63 -13.36 -8.47 -4.29
CA GLY A 63 -13.68 -9.90 -4.45
C GLY A 63 -15.02 -10.36 -3.89
N PRO A 64 -15.55 -11.51 -4.34
CA PRO A 64 -15.27 -12.10 -5.65
C PRO A 64 -15.82 -11.18 -6.74
N ASN A 65 -14.99 -10.85 -7.74
CA ASN A 65 -15.48 -10.15 -8.94
C ASN A 65 -16.15 -11.14 -9.91
N SER A 66 -16.63 -10.63 -11.05
CA SER A 66 -17.33 -11.42 -12.07
C SER A 66 -16.52 -12.60 -12.65
N SER A 67 -15.18 -12.56 -12.55
CA SER A 67 -14.30 -13.64 -13.00
C SER A 67 -14.12 -14.74 -11.94
N GLY A 68 -14.68 -14.57 -10.73
CA GLY A 68 -14.52 -15.51 -9.62
C GLY A 68 -13.14 -15.48 -8.94
N THR A 69 -12.23 -14.63 -9.42
CA THR A 69 -10.84 -14.49 -8.93
C THR A 69 -10.60 -13.06 -8.47
N THR A 70 -9.95 -12.86 -7.31
CA THR A 70 -9.69 -11.51 -6.78
C THR A 70 -8.20 -11.22 -6.76
N THR A 71 -7.78 -10.10 -7.34
CA THR A 71 -6.40 -9.63 -7.22
C THR A 71 -6.20 -8.99 -5.85
N SER A 72 -5.11 -9.33 -5.15
CA SER A 72 -4.78 -8.67 -3.88
C SER A 72 -4.29 -7.24 -4.10
N GLY A 73 -4.50 -6.35 -3.12
CA GLY A 73 -3.96 -4.98 -3.15
C GLY A 73 -4.97 -3.87 -3.46
N LYS A 74 -6.27 -4.12 -3.24
CA LYS A 74 -7.32 -3.08 -3.38
C LYS A 74 -7.03 -1.81 -2.56
N GLU A 75 -6.39 -1.94 -1.40
CA GLU A 75 -6.00 -0.81 -0.54
C GLU A 75 -4.94 0.05 -1.22
N LYS A 76 -4.01 -0.55 -1.96
CA LYS A 76 -2.97 0.18 -2.70
C LYS A 76 -3.59 0.96 -3.87
N VAL A 77 -4.50 0.34 -4.61
CA VAL A 77 -5.19 1.00 -5.73
C VAL A 77 -6.08 2.14 -5.22
N LEU A 78 -6.79 1.94 -4.10
CA LEU A 78 -7.56 3.01 -3.46
C LEU A 78 -6.67 4.17 -3.02
N ALA A 79 -5.53 3.88 -2.37
CA ALA A 79 -4.59 4.92 -1.96
C ALA A 79 -4.05 5.73 -3.16
N GLU A 80 -3.85 5.09 -4.31
CA GLU A 80 -3.48 5.78 -5.55
C GLU A 80 -4.61 6.69 -6.06
N ILE A 81 -5.85 6.21 -6.08
CA ILE A 81 -7.04 7.01 -6.44
C ILE A 81 -7.16 8.24 -5.53
N GLU A 82 -7.04 8.06 -4.21
CA GLU A 82 -7.13 9.14 -3.22
C GLU A 82 -5.99 10.15 -3.38
N ALA A 83 -4.77 9.68 -3.62
CA ALA A 83 -3.62 10.55 -3.83
C ALA A 83 -3.73 11.37 -5.12
N LEU A 84 -4.20 10.75 -6.21
CA LEU A 84 -4.43 11.43 -7.49
C LEU A 84 -5.53 12.49 -7.36
N TRP A 85 -6.63 12.16 -6.70
CA TRP A 85 -7.72 13.11 -6.47
C TRP A 85 -7.27 14.28 -5.60
N ASN A 86 -6.61 14.02 -4.47
CA ASN A 86 -6.10 15.06 -3.58
C ASN A 86 -5.18 16.06 -4.32
N ALA A 87 -4.31 15.55 -5.18
CA ALA A 87 -3.40 16.39 -5.97
C ALA A 87 -4.13 17.24 -7.04
N ALA A 88 -5.28 16.79 -7.56
CA ALA A 88 -6.02 17.48 -8.62
C ALA A 88 -7.18 18.35 -8.11
N GLU A 89 -7.75 18.06 -6.94
CA GLU A 89 -9.03 18.60 -6.45
C GLU A 89 -9.08 20.13 -6.46
N THR A 90 -8.02 20.80 -6.00
CA THR A 90 -8.00 22.27 -5.92
C THR A 90 -8.08 22.92 -7.31
N GLU A 91 -7.35 22.37 -8.28
CA GLU A 91 -7.37 22.88 -9.66
C GLU A 91 -8.73 22.60 -10.31
N VAL A 92 -9.25 21.38 -10.17
CA VAL A 92 -10.57 21.01 -10.69
C VAL A 92 -11.67 21.87 -10.08
N THR A 93 -11.62 22.13 -8.76
CA THR A 93 -12.58 23.01 -8.09
C THR A 93 -12.52 24.44 -8.63
N SER A 94 -11.33 24.91 -8.99
CA SER A 94 -11.16 26.24 -9.57
C SER A 94 -11.69 26.33 -11.01
N LEU A 95 -11.60 25.23 -11.77
CA LEU A 95 -12.11 25.13 -13.15
C LEU A 95 -13.63 24.91 -13.19
N SER A 96 -14.12 23.94 -12.41
CA SER A 96 -15.52 23.53 -12.33
C SER A 96 -15.82 22.92 -10.96
N PRO A 97 -16.43 23.68 -10.03
CA PRO A 97 -16.86 23.17 -8.72
C PRO A 97 -17.84 22.00 -8.82
N GLU A 98 -18.71 21.99 -9.84
CA GLU A 98 -19.68 20.91 -10.08
C GLU A 98 -18.98 19.60 -10.47
N SER A 99 -18.01 19.67 -11.38
CA SER A 99 -17.20 18.52 -11.77
C SER A 99 -16.39 18.02 -10.57
N ALA A 100 -15.85 18.94 -9.75
CA ALA A 100 -15.12 18.57 -8.55
C ALA A 100 -15.97 17.80 -7.54
N GLU A 101 -17.18 18.28 -7.24
CA GLU A 101 -18.12 17.59 -6.36
C GLU A 101 -18.49 16.20 -6.92
N SER A 102 -18.72 16.11 -8.23
CA SER A 102 -19.12 14.87 -8.88
C SER A 102 -18.00 13.82 -8.86
N ILE A 103 -16.75 14.21 -9.17
CA ILE A 103 -15.60 13.32 -9.10
C ILE A 103 -15.32 12.91 -7.65
N GLY A 104 -15.33 13.87 -6.70
CA GLY A 104 -15.14 13.59 -5.27
C GLY A 104 -16.12 12.55 -4.72
N ARG A 105 -17.41 12.66 -5.08
CA ARG A 105 -18.42 11.64 -4.72
C ARG A 105 -18.10 10.26 -5.29
N MET A 106 -17.52 10.18 -6.48
CA MET A 106 -17.13 8.89 -7.06
C MET A 106 -15.87 8.31 -6.40
N VAL A 107 -14.95 9.16 -5.92
CA VAL A 107 -13.82 8.72 -5.07
C VAL A 107 -14.34 8.15 -3.74
N ASP A 108 -15.33 8.79 -3.11
CA ASP A 108 -15.96 8.28 -1.90
C ASP A 108 -16.72 6.96 -2.14
N LEU A 109 -17.37 6.82 -3.29
CA LEU A 109 -18.00 5.56 -3.69
C LEU A 109 -16.96 4.46 -3.92
N ALA A 110 -15.81 4.78 -4.50
CA ALA A 110 -14.70 3.84 -4.64
C ALA A 110 -14.15 3.37 -3.29
N ARG A 111 -14.01 4.29 -2.31
CA ARG A 111 -13.67 3.94 -0.92
C ARG A 111 -14.71 2.99 -0.32
N THR A 112 -15.99 3.33 -0.44
CA THR A 112 -17.10 2.49 0.04
C THR A 112 -17.08 1.11 -0.62
N ALA A 113 -16.77 1.03 -1.91
CA ALA A 113 -16.66 -0.23 -2.64
C ALA A 113 -15.58 -1.16 -2.04
N VAL A 114 -14.43 -0.60 -1.64
CA VAL A 114 -13.34 -1.35 -0.99
C VAL A 114 -13.76 -1.81 0.41
N GLU A 115 -14.28 -0.89 1.23
CA GLU A 115 -14.71 -1.16 2.61
C GLU A 115 -15.80 -2.23 2.67
N ARG A 116 -16.78 -2.15 1.75
CA ARG A 116 -17.91 -3.07 1.69
C ARG A 116 -17.66 -4.28 0.82
N ASN A 117 -16.49 -4.36 0.19
CA ASN A 117 -16.11 -5.43 -0.71
C ASN A 117 -17.13 -5.63 -1.86
N ARG A 118 -17.53 -4.53 -2.50
CA ARG A 118 -18.56 -4.45 -3.55
C ARG A 118 -17.96 -4.02 -4.90
N PRO A 119 -17.55 -4.95 -5.78
CA PRO A 119 -16.87 -4.60 -7.04
C PRO A 119 -17.77 -3.79 -8.00
N ALA A 120 -19.07 -4.05 -7.99
CA ALA A 120 -20.04 -3.31 -8.82
C ALA A 120 -20.15 -1.81 -8.48
N ASP A 121 -19.85 -1.42 -7.23
CA ASP A 121 -19.80 0.00 -6.86
C ASP A 121 -18.54 0.67 -7.41
N ALA A 122 -17.40 -0.04 -7.43
CA ALA A 122 -16.18 0.46 -8.05
C ALA A 122 -16.36 0.62 -9.57
N ASP A 123 -16.99 -0.34 -10.25
CA ASP A 123 -17.33 -0.22 -11.67
C ASP A 123 -18.23 0.98 -11.95
N LYS A 124 -19.21 1.23 -11.06
CA LYS A 124 -20.10 2.39 -11.15
C LYS A 124 -19.32 3.69 -10.98
N ALA A 125 -18.51 3.78 -9.92
CA ALA A 125 -17.68 4.95 -9.64
C ALA A 125 -16.77 5.28 -10.83
N ALA A 126 -16.10 4.28 -11.39
CA ALA A 126 -15.21 4.45 -12.54
C ALA A 126 -15.93 4.99 -13.78
N LYS A 127 -17.12 4.45 -14.09
CA LYS A 127 -17.91 4.90 -15.25
C LYS A 127 -18.33 6.36 -15.11
N PHE A 128 -18.92 6.73 -13.96
CA PHE A 128 -19.40 8.10 -13.75
C PHE A 128 -18.24 9.10 -13.63
N ALA A 129 -17.15 8.75 -12.93
CA ALA A 129 -15.97 9.60 -12.86
C ALA A 129 -15.34 9.80 -14.25
N GLY A 130 -15.23 8.73 -15.04
CA GLY A 130 -14.73 8.79 -16.41
C GLY A 130 -15.52 9.76 -17.28
N THR A 131 -16.86 9.69 -17.26
CA THR A 131 -17.71 10.63 -18.00
C THR A 131 -17.47 12.09 -17.60
N VAL A 132 -17.41 12.39 -16.29
CA VAL A 132 -17.19 13.76 -15.82
C VAL A 132 -15.78 14.26 -16.17
N ILE A 133 -14.78 13.37 -16.11
CA ILE A 133 -13.40 13.68 -16.48
C ILE A 133 -13.29 13.97 -17.99
N ASP A 134 -13.92 13.14 -18.81
CA ASP A 134 -13.92 13.32 -20.27
C ASP A 134 -14.59 14.66 -20.63
N GLU A 135 -15.73 14.99 -20.03
CA GLU A 135 -16.42 16.27 -20.24
C GLU A 135 -15.64 17.49 -19.75
N LEU A 136 -14.85 17.36 -18.69
CA LEU A 136 -14.03 18.44 -18.14
C LEU A 136 -12.80 18.76 -19.00
N LEU A 137 -12.29 17.75 -19.72
CA LEU A 137 -11.04 17.84 -20.50
C LEU A 137 -11.25 18.07 -22.01
N ASP A 138 -12.50 18.05 -22.49
CA ASP A 138 -12.89 18.38 -23.87
C ASP A 138 -12.82 19.90 -24.14
#